data_AF-A0A927BUT6-F1
#
_entry.id   AF-A0A927BUT6-F1
#
_cell.length_a   1.000
_cell.length_b   1.000
_cell.length_c   1.000
_cell.angle_alpha   90.00
_cell.angle_beta   90.00
_cell.angle_gamma   90.00
#
_symmetry.space_group_name_H-M   'P 1'
#
loop_
_entity.id
_entity.type
_entity.pdbx_description
1 polymer ?
#
loop_
_entity_poly.entity_id
_entity_poly.type
_entity_poly.pdbx_seq_one_letter_code
_entity_poly.pdbx_strand_id
1 'polypeptide(L)'
;ALAAVAAAVAAGAAPARLAQPLRAFGGVEHRLEYVLTRGGVRYYNDSKATNPAATIMSIGSLEGGIVLIAGGLDRGSSYAELEPVLAERVSALVALGESRHRLAEVAERAGLTRVHLVEPDEDAEAVLRQAVRAAASLAQEGEAVLLSPACASWDMFASYEVRGRIFKDSAHTL
;
A
#
# COMPACT_ATOMS: atom_id res chain seq x y z
N ALA A 1 -15.74 -12.62 2.68
CA ALA A 1 -16.19 -13.95 3.16
C ALA A 1 -17.56 -14.35 2.60
N LEU A 2 -18.62 -13.55 2.79
CA LEU A 2 -20.00 -13.89 2.39
C LEU A 2 -20.14 -14.29 0.90
N ALA A 3 -19.56 -13.51 -0.02
CA ALA A 3 -19.61 -13.83 -1.45
C ALA A 3 -18.97 -15.19 -1.79
N ALA A 4 -17.83 -15.52 -1.16
CA ALA A 4 -17.15 -16.81 -1.34
C ALA A 4 -17.98 -17.98 -0.77
N VAL A 5 -18.64 -17.77 0.38
CA VAL A 5 -19.58 -18.76 0.96
C VAL A 5 -20.76 -19.00 0.03
N ALA A 6 -21.39 -17.93 -0.47
CA ALA A 6 -22.52 -18.03 -1.38
C ALA A 6 -22.15 -18.80 -2.65
N ALA A 7 -21.01 -18.48 -3.27
CA ALA A 7 -20.51 -19.19 -4.44
C ALA A 7 -20.19 -20.67 -4.14
N ALA A 8 -19.55 -20.97 -3.02
CA ALA A 8 -19.22 -22.35 -2.64
C ALA A 8 -20.48 -23.19 -2.38
N VAL A 9 -21.47 -22.63 -1.66
CA VAL A 9 -22.76 -23.29 -1.43
C VAL A 9 -23.50 -23.50 -2.75
N ALA A 10 -23.52 -22.52 -3.64
CA ALA A 10 -24.12 -22.65 -4.97
C ALA A 10 -23.44 -23.72 -5.84
N ALA A 11 -22.13 -23.93 -5.65
CA ALA A 11 -21.37 -25.01 -6.28
C ALA A 11 -21.52 -26.38 -5.59
N GLY A 12 -22.39 -26.50 -4.58
CA GLY A 12 -22.69 -27.76 -3.89
C GLY A 12 -21.81 -28.07 -2.67
N ALA A 13 -21.01 -27.11 -2.19
CA ALA A 13 -20.23 -27.30 -0.97
C ALA A 13 -21.14 -27.30 0.27
N ALA A 14 -20.96 -28.29 1.15
CA ALA A 14 -21.66 -28.33 2.42
C ALA A 14 -21.19 -27.17 3.35
N PRO A 15 -22.10 -26.35 3.91
CA PRO A 15 -21.74 -25.21 4.75
C PRO A 15 -20.78 -25.56 5.91
N ALA A 16 -20.94 -26.75 6.51
CA ALA A 16 -20.08 -27.24 7.58
C ALA A 16 -18.59 -27.36 7.18
N ARG A 17 -18.29 -27.53 5.89
CA ARG A 17 -16.92 -27.64 5.36
C ARG A 17 -16.25 -26.29 5.08
N LEU A 18 -17.00 -25.18 5.14
CA LEU A 18 -16.49 -23.86 4.76
C LEU A 18 -15.77 -23.14 5.92
N ALA A 19 -16.10 -23.49 7.17
CA ALA A 19 -15.60 -22.79 8.34
C ALA A 19 -14.07 -22.90 8.51
N GLN A 20 -13.50 -24.08 8.28
CA GLN A 20 -12.05 -24.28 8.42
C GLN A 20 -11.25 -23.54 7.33
N PRO A 21 -11.55 -23.67 6.02
CA PRO A 21 -10.87 -22.89 4.98
C PRO A 21 -10.96 -21.39 5.21
N LEU A 22 -12.12 -20.87 5.63
CA LEU A 22 -12.29 -19.44 5.91
C LEU A 22 -11.41 -18.95 7.07
N ARG A 23 -11.23 -19.78 8.11
CA ARG A 23 -10.34 -19.46 9.24
C ARG A 23 -8.86 -19.61 8.89
N ALA A 24 -8.52 -20.55 8.02
CA ALA A 24 -7.15 -20.82 7.61
C ALA A 24 -6.65 -19.88 6.50
N PHE A 25 -7.55 -19.12 5.87
CA PHE A 25 -7.19 -18.20 4.80
C PHE A 25 -6.38 -17.02 5.36
N GLY A 26 -5.06 -17.06 5.18
CA GLY A 26 -4.12 -16.04 5.64
C GLY A 26 -4.08 -14.77 4.78
N GLY A 27 -4.98 -14.61 3.82
CA GLY A 27 -4.95 -13.51 2.86
C GLY A 27 -4.30 -13.89 1.53
N VAL A 28 -4.07 -12.89 0.70
CA VAL A 28 -3.39 -13.03 -0.60
C VAL A 28 -2.18 -12.13 -0.59
N GLU A 29 -1.07 -12.61 -1.13
CA GLU A 29 0.14 -11.81 -1.31
C GLU A 29 -0.19 -10.49 -2.03
N HIS A 30 0.43 -9.39 -1.59
CA HIS A 30 0.24 -8.04 -2.13
C HIS A 30 -1.15 -7.42 -1.92
N ARG A 31 -2.02 -8.01 -1.08
CA ARG A 31 -3.34 -7.47 -0.71
C ARG A 31 -3.43 -7.23 0.78
N LEU A 32 -3.07 -6.02 1.21
CA LEU A 32 -2.93 -5.63 2.61
C LEU A 32 -2.19 -6.69 3.45
N GLU A 33 -1.15 -7.27 2.85
CA GLU A 33 -0.38 -8.38 3.42
C GLU A 33 0.52 -7.82 4.53
N TYR A 34 0.35 -8.32 5.76
CA TYR A 34 1.29 -8.04 6.84
C TYR A 34 2.64 -8.70 6.51
N VAL A 35 3.71 -7.90 6.50
CA VAL A 35 5.07 -8.36 6.18
C VAL A 35 5.85 -8.66 7.47
N LEU A 36 6.01 -7.64 8.33
CA LEU A 36 6.78 -7.74 9.58
C LEU A 36 6.46 -6.56 10.51
N THR A 37 6.95 -6.66 11.74
CA THR A 37 7.01 -5.53 12.69
C THR A 37 8.47 -5.30 13.06
N ARG A 38 8.93 -4.05 12.98
CA ARG A 38 10.30 -3.66 13.31
C ARG A 38 10.30 -2.34 14.04
N GLY A 39 10.96 -2.28 15.20
CA GLY A 39 11.00 -1.06 16.03
C GLY A 39 9.62 -0.53 16.41
N GLY A 40 8.64 -1.44 16.60
CA GLY A 40 7.25 -1.07 16.88
C GLY A 40 6.45 -0.55 15.69
N VAL A 41 7.02 -0.55 14.47
CA VAL A 41 6.35 -0.15 13.22
C VAL A 41 5.92 -1.39 12.44
N ARG A 42 4.66 -1.44 12.00
CA ARG A 42 4.10 -2.54 11.20
C ARG A 42 4.26 -2.26 9.71
N TYR A 43 4.68 -3.24 8.92
CA TYR A 43 4.85 -3.08 7.46
C TYR A 43 3.78 -3.87 6.73
N TYR A 44 3.05 -3.20 5.84
CA TYR A 44 1.98 -3.79 5.04
C TYR A 44 2.25 -3.62 3.54
N ASN A 45 2.15 -4.73 2.81
CA ASN A 45 2.28 -4.80 1.37
C ASN A 45 0.89 -4.86 0.72
N ASP A 46 0.48 -3.75 0.12
CA ASP A 46 -0.72 -3.65 -0.68
C ASP A 46 -0.42 -3.17 -2.11
N SER A 47 0.66 -3.70 -2.70
CA SER A 47 1.09 -3.32 -4.06
C SER A 47 -0.02 -3.51 -5.13
N LYS A 48 -1.03 -4.36 -4.85
CA LYS A 48 -2.19 -4.57 -5.73
C LYS A 48 -3.14 -3.36 -5.78
N ALA A 49 -3.08 -2.42 -4.84
CA ALA A 49 -3.87 -1.18 -4.86
C ALA A 49 -3.38 -0.23 -5.96
N THR A 50 -3.78 -0.54 -7.20
CA THR A 50 -3.37 0.19 -8.41
C THR A 50 -4.35 1.32 -8.79
N ASN A 51 -5.21 1.74 -7.87
CA ASN A 51 -6.14 2.87 -8.02
C ASN A 51 -6.40 3.51 -6.65
N PRO A 52 -6.85 4.78 -6.58
CA PRO A 52 -6.94 5.48 -5.30
C PRO A 52 -8.05 4.93 -4.40
N ALA A 53 -9.20 4.52 -4.93
CA ALA A 53 -10.23 3.80 -4.18
C ALA A 53 -9.71 2.57 -3.40
N ALA A 54 -8.83 1.76 -4.00
CA ALA A 54 -8.20 0.64 -3.30
C ALA A 54 -7.31 1.12 -2.15
N THR A 55 -6.52 2.17 -2.37
CA THR A 55 -5.68 2.77 -1.32
C THR A 55 -6.49 3.34 -0.17
N ILE A 56 -7.63 3.98 -0.44
CA ILE A 56 -8.56 4.49 0.59
C ILE A 56 -9.03 3.34 1.49
N MET A 57 -9.44 2.21 0.89
CA MET A 57 -9.89 1.04 1.65
C MET A 57 -8.76 0.46 2.51
N SER A 58 -7.54 0.42 1.99
CA SER A 58 -6.37 -0.10 2.72
C SER A 58 -5.98 0.78 3.89
N ILE A 59 -5.98 2.10 3.72
CA ILE A 59 -5.77 3.07 4.80
C ILE A 59 -6.85 2.92 5.88
N GLY A 60 -8.11 2.81 5.48
CA GLY A 60 -9.24 2.65 6.40
C GLY A 60 -9.23 1.34 7.20
N SER A 61 -8.56 0.30 6.68
CA SER A 61 -8.51 -1.04 7.28
C SER A 61 -7.42 -1.21 8.35
N LEU A 62 -6.46 -0.28 8.43
CA LEU A 62 -5.39 -0.31 9.42
C LEU A 62 -5.76 0.52 10.65
N GLU A 63 -5.04 0.31 11.75
CA GLU A 63 -5.15 1.08 12.98
C GLU A 63 -3.90 1.95 13.18
N GLY A 64 -4.06 3.13 13.78
CA GLY A 64 -2.97 4.08 14.02
C GLY A 64 -2.65 4.96 12.81
N GLY A 65 -1.59 5.76 12.95
CA GLY A 65 -1.04 6.61 11.90
C GLY A 65 -0.30 5.79 10.84
N ILE A 66 -0.30 6.28 9.61
CA ILE A 66 0.26 5.57 8.45
C ILE A 66 1.30 6.43 7.75
N VAL A 67 2.49 5.88 7.54
CA VAL A 67 3.43 6.37 6.54
C VAL A 67 3.14 5.66 5.22
N LEU A 68 2.55 6.39 4.29
CA LEU A 68 2.10 5.88 3.00
C LEU A 68 3.22 5.96 1.97
N ILE A 69 3.54 4.83 1.33
CA ILE A 69 4.34 4.80 0.10
C ILE A 69 3.38 4.69 -1.07
N ALA A 70 3.33 5.73 -1.90
CA ALA A 70 2.41 5.81 -3.04
C ALA A 70 3.06 6.32 -4.33
N GLY A 71 2.42 6.04 -5.46
CA GLY A 71 2.84 6.51 -6.77
C GLY A 71 3.22 5.41 -7.76
N GLY A 72 3.46 5.83 -9.00
CA GLY A 72 3.65 4.98 -10.16
C GLY A 72 3.19 5.68 -11.44
N LEU A 73 2.81 4.88 -12.44
CA LEU A 73 2.42 5.35 -13.77
C LEU A 73 1.29 6.40 -13.71
N ASP A 74 1.52 7.56 -14.33
CA ASP A 74 0.51 8.61 -14.42
C ASP A 74 -0.38 8.39 -15.65
N ARG A 75 -1.67 8.15 -15.41
CA ARG A 75 -2.69 8.02 -16.47
C ARG A 75 -3.58 9.26 -16.57
N GLY A 76 -3.20 10.37 -15.95
CA GLY A 76 -4.06 11.53 -15.78
C GLY A 76 -5.21 11.30 -14.79
N SER A 77 -5.06 10.33 -13.88
CA SER A 77 -6.04 10.05 -12.84
C SER A 77 -6.11 11.21 -11.83
N SER A 78 -7.31 11.49 -11.35
CA SER A 78 -7.49 12.39 -10.20
C SER A 78 -7.22 11.61 -8.91
N TYR A 79 -6.43 12.20 -8.02
CA TYR A 79 -6.15 11.67 -6.70
C TYR A 79 -6.89 12.43 -5.60
N ALA A 80 -7.78 13.37 -5.95
CA ALA A 80 -8.50 14.21 -4.99
C ALA A 80 -9.32 13.40 -3.96
N GLU A 81 -9.78 12.20 -4.33
CA GLU A 81 -10.46 11.29 -3.39
C GLU A 81 -9.57 10.80 -2.23
N LEU A 82 -8.24 10.94 -2.34
CA LEU A 82 -7.31 10.64 -1.25
C LEU A 82 -7.25 11.75 -0.20
N GLU A 83 -7.69 12.98 -0.49
CA GLU A 83 -7.52 14.13 0.41
C GLU A 83 -8.05 13.87 1.84
N PRO A 84 -9.26 13.31 2.04
CA PRO A 84 -9.78 13.07 3.39
C PRO A 84 -8.91 12.09 4.19
N VAL A 85 -8.50 10.97 3.57
CA VAL A 85 -7.69 9.96 4.25
C VAL A 85 -6.25 10.43 4.48
N LEU A 86 -5.72 11.27 3.58
CA LEU A 86 -4.41 11.90 3.76
C LEU A 86 -4.41 12.86 4.95
N ALA A 87 -5.49 13.63 5.14
CA ALA A 87 -5.62 14.56 6.25
C ALA A 87 -5.80 13.86 7.61
N GLU A 88 -6.58 12.77 7.65
CA GLU A 88 -7.00 12.16 8.93
C GLU A 88 -6.12 11.01 9.40
N ARG A 89 -5.52 10.25 8.47
CA ARG A 89 -4.93 8.93 8.77
C ARG A 89 -3.46 8.81 8.41
N VAL A 90 -2.98 9.60 7.46
CA VAL A 90 -1.61 9.51 6.95
C VAL A 90 -0.73 10.53 7.68
N SER A 91 0.30 10.06 8.37
CA SER A 91 1.25 10.89 9.10
C SER A 91 2.40 11.38 8.22
N ALA A 92 2.74 10.63 7.17
CA ALA A 92 3.67 11.06 6.13
C ALA A 92 3.40 10.34 4.79
N LEU A 93 3.73 11.03 3.69
CA LEU A 93 3.68 10.48 2.34
C LEU A 93 5.10 10.36 1.77
N VAL A 94 5.45 9.18 1.27
CA VAL A 94 6.62 8.94 0.42
C VAL A 94 6.12 8.66 -0.99
N ALA A 95 6.27 9.65 -1.88
CA ALA A 95 5.77 9.57 -3.24
C ALA A 95 6.88 9.24 -4.24
N LEU A 96 6.63 8.30 -5.16
CA LEU A 96 7.58 7.86 -6.19
C LEU A 96 6.91 7.70 -7.57
N GLY A 97 7.71 7.45 -8.61
CA GLY A 97 7.20 7.26 -9.97
C GLY A 97 6.70 8.53 -10.64
N GLU A 98 6.06 8.38 -11.79
CA GLU A 98 5.59 9.51 -12.61
C GLU A 98 4.56 10.38 -11.88
N SER A 99 3.69 9.77 -11.08
CA SER A 99 2.62 10.48 -10.36
C SER A 99 3.06 11.19 -9.07
N ARG A 100 4.36 11.13 -8.70
CA ARG A 100 4.87 11.63 -7.42
C ARG A 100 4.49 13.08 -7.11
N HIS A 101 4.61 13.97 -8.10
CA HIS A 101 4.31 15.39 -7.94
C HIS A 101 2.81 15.66 -7.76
N ARG A 102 1.96 14.96 -8.52
CA ARG A 102 0.50 15.08 -8.37
C ARG A 102 0.04 14.61 -6.99
N LEU A 103 0.60 13.50 -6.49
CA LEU A 103 0.31 13.02 -5.14
C LEU A 103 0.78 14.01 -4.08
N ALA A 104 1.91 14.68 -4.29
CA ALA A 104 2.41 15.74 -3.42
C ALA A 104 1.44 16.92 -3.35
N GLU A 105 0.95 17.40 -4.50
CA GLU A 105 -0.03 18.49 -4.57
C GLU A 105 -1.33 18.14 -3.84
N VAL A 106 -1.77 16.88 -3.93
CA VAL A 106 -2.98 16.39 -3.24
C VAL A 106 -2.74 16.35 -1.73
N ALA A 107 -1.57 15.85 -1.30
CA ALA A 107 -1.18 15.84 0.10
C ALA A 107 -1.08 17.27 0.67
N GLU A 108 -0.52 18.21 -0.08
CA GLU A 108 -0.45 19.62 0.31
C GLU A 108 -1.84 20.24 0.50
N ARG A 109 -2.77 20.01 -0.44
CA ARG A 109 -4.17 20.46 -0.30
C ARG A 109 -4.88 19.83 0.90
N ALA A 110 -4.55 18.58 1.22
CA ALA A 110 -5.03 17.89 2.41
C ALA A 110 -4.39 18.40 3.73
N GLY A 111 -3.41 19.31 3.65
CA GLY A 111 -2.69 19.83 4.82
C GLY A 111 -1.60 18.89 5.36
N LEU A 112 -1.24 17.83 4.63
CA LEU A 112 -0.18 16.91 5.01
C LEU A 112 1.19 17.55 4.76
N THR A 113 1.90 17.87 5.85
CA THR A 113 3.18 18.61 5.79
C THR A 113 4.40 17.70 5.60
N ARG A 114 4.29 16.41 5.95
CA ARG A 114 5.39 15.44 5.86
C ARG A 114 5.32 14.67 4.54
N VAL A 115 5.79 15.31 3.47
CA VAL A 115 5.85 14.70 2.14
C VAL A 115 7.31 14.55 1.69
N HIS A 116 7.69 13.36 1.28
CA HIS A 116 9.00 13.03 0.71
C HIS A 116 8.85 12.56 -0.73
N LEU A 117 9.51 13.24 -1.66
CA LEU A 117 9.55 12.82 -3.07
C LEU A 117 10.82 12.02 -3.30
N VAL A 118 10.65 10.78 -3.76
CA VAL A 118 11.78 9.97 -4.19
C VAL A 118 12.15 10.39 -5.60
N GLU A 119 13.44 10.64 -5.83
CA GLU A 119 13.92 10.99 -7.15
C GLU A 119 13.90 9.77 -8.08
N PRO A 120 13.57 9.95 -9.37
CA PRO A 120 13.64 8.88 -10.36
C PRO A 120 15.08 8.43 -10.57
N ASP A 121 15.26 7.13 -10.79
CA ASP A 121 16.52 6.51 -11.18
C ASP A 121 16.23 5.44 -12.25
N GLU A 122 17.23 5.06 -13.04
CA GLU A 122 17.12 3.95 -14.01
C GLU A 122 16.91 2.61 -13.30
N ASP A 123 17.41 2.47 -12.07
CA ASP A 123 17.18 1.30 -11.22
C ASP A 123 15.91 1.47 -10.36
N ALA A 124 14.79 0.98 -10.90
CA ALA A 124 13.51 0.96 -10.21
C ALA A 124 13.52 0.23 -8.85
N GLU A 125 14.37 -0.77 -8.68
CA GLU A 125 14.51 -1.47 -7.39
C GLU A 125 15.17 -0.56 -6.35
N ALA A 126 16.23 0.16 -6.76
CA ALA A 126 16.89 1.14 -5.90
C ALA A 126 15.93 2.27 -5.47
N VAL A 127 15.09 2.76 -6.38
CA VAL A 127 14.05 3.77 -6.08
C VAL A 127 13.10 3.26 -5.00
N LEU A 128 12.57 2.03 -5.12
CA LEU A 128 11.66 1.49 -4.11
C LEU A 128 12.36 1.23 -2.78
N ARG A 129 13.61 0.75 -2.80
CA ARG A 129 14.43 0.58 -1.59
C ARG A 129 14.64 1.92 -0.87
N GLN A 130 14.91 3.00 -1.62
CA GLN A 130 14.99 4.35 -1.08
C GLN A 130 13.66 4.79 -0.47
N ALA A 131 12.54 4.54 -1.15
CA ALA A 131 11.21 4.84 -0.63
C ALA A 131 10.93 4.13 0.71
N VAL A 132 11.28 2.84 0.82
CA VAL A 132 11.11 2.05 2.05
C VAL A 132 12.00 2.57 3.18
N ARG A 133 13.24 2.95 2.89
CA ARG A 133 14.14 3.57 3.89
C ARG A 133 13.63 4.93 4.36
N ALA A 134 13.16 5.77 3.44
CA ALA A 134 12.56 7.06 3.77
C ALA A 134 11.33 6.86 4.65
N ALA A 135 10.43 5.94 4.29
CA ALA A 135 9.25 5.62 5.08
C ALA A 135 9.61 5.12 6.49
N ALA A 136 10.59 4.23 6.60
CA ALA A 136 11.09 3.74 7.88
C ALA A 136 11.66 4.86 8.76
N SER A 137 12.35 5.85 8.18
CA SER A 137 12.90 7.00 8.91
C SER A 137 11.83 8.00 9.39
N LEU A 138 10.68 8.02 8.71
CA LEU A 138 9.56 8.91 9.02
C LEU A 138 8.58 8.30 10.02
N ALA A 139 8.52 6.97 10.10
CA ALA A 139 7.58 6.24 10.93
C ALA A 139 7.95 6.28 12.42
N GLN A 140 6.94 6.31 13.27
CA GLN A 140 7.04 6.27 14.73
C GLN A 140 6.48 4.97 15.30
N GLU A 141 6.90 4.59 16.50
CA GLU A 141 6.37 3.42 17.19
C GLU A 141 4.83 3.44 17.28
N GLY A 142 4.20 2.32 16.95
CA GLY A 142 2.73 2.19 16.88
C GLY A 142 2.14 2.49 15.50
N GLU A 143 2.88 3.17 14.62
CA GLU A 143 2.44 3.44 13.24
C GLU A 143 2.63 2.24 12.31
N ALA A 144 2.13 2.39 11.08
CA ALA A 144 2.33 1.45 10.00
C ALA A 144 3.03 2.11 8.79
N VAL A 145 3.96 1.39 8.16
CA VAL A 145 4.42 1.68 6.81
C VAL A 145 3.58 0.87 5.84
N LEU A 146 2.88 1.55 4.93
CA LEU A 146 1.98 0.94 3.97
C LEU A 146 2.44 1.21 2.54
N LEU A 147 2.79 0.17 1.78
CA LEU A 147 2.85 0.27 0.33
C LEU A 147 1.44 0.13 -0.24
N SER A 148 0.81 1.23 -0.60
CA SER A 148 -0.51 1.26 -1.25
C SER A 148 -0.52 2.28 -2.39
N PRO A 149 -0.08 1.88 -3.60
CA PRO A 149 0.42 2.82 -4.61
C PRO A 149 -0.58 3.81 -5.20
N ALA A 150 -1.88 3.52 -5.14
CA ALA A 150 -2.94 4.23 -5.87
C ALA A 150 -2.75 4.28 -7.40
N CYS A 151 -1.67 3.68 -7.93
CA CYS A 151 -1.22 3.78 -9.31
C CYS A 151 -0.76 2.41 -9.83
N ALA A 152 -0.89 2.21 -11.14
CA ALA A 152 -0.27 1.07 -11.82
C ALA A 152 1.26 1.12 -11.68
N SER A 153 1.93 -0.02 -11.81
CA SER A 153 3.38 -0.14 -11.58
C SER A 153 4.23 0.03 -12.83
N TRP A 154 3.63 0.13 -14.01
CA TRP A 154 4.30 -0.13 -15.30
C TRP A 154 5.28 0.95 -15.76
N ASP A 155 5.34 2.08 -15.07
CA ASP A 155 6.39 3.08 -15.28
C ASP A 155 7.75 2.58 -14.79
N MET A 156 7.78 1.83 -13.69
CA MET A 156 9.00 1.37 -13.03
C MET A 156 9.16 -0.16 -12.99
N PHE A 157 8.05 -0.92 -13.01
CA PHE A 157 8.05 -2.36 -12.75
C PHE A 157 7.17 -3.12 -13.73
N ALA A 158 7.65 -4.30 -14.16
CA ALA A 158 6.89 -5.19 -15.04
C ALA A 158 5.50 -5.59 -14.49
N SER A 159 5.34 -5.63 -13.16
CA SER A 159 4.07 -5.96 -12.50
C SER A 159 4.02 -5.47 -11.05
N TYR A 160 2.80 -5.45 -10.47
CA TYR A 160 2.64 -5.08 -9.07
C TYR A 160 3.24 -6.14 -8.14
N GLU A 161 3.32 -7.40 -8.57
CA GLU A 161 3.95 -8.49 -7.84
C GLU A 161 5.46 -8.26 -7.70
N VAL A 162 6.13 -7.78 -8.76
CA VAL A 162 7.56 -7.39 -8.70
C VAL A 162 7.76 -6.27 -7.68
N ARG A 163 6.99 -5.19 -7.78
CA ARG A 163 7.01 -4.07 -6.82
C ARG A 163 6.77 -4.54 -5.38
N GLY A 164 5.78 -5.41 -5.19
CA GLY A 164 5.39 -5.93 -3.88
C GLY A 164 6.44 -6.85 -3.25
N ARG A 165 7.16 -7.65 -4.06
CA ARG A 165 8.29 -8.47 -3.56
C ARG A 165 9.47 -7.61 -3.16
N ILE A 166 9.84 -6.62 -3.98
CA ILE A 166 10.93 -5.70 -3.65
C ILE A 166 10.63 -4.95 -2.34
N PHE A 167 9.39 -4.52 -2.12
CA PHE A 167 8.98 -3.91 -0.85
C PHE A 167 9.18 -4.84 0.35
N LYS A 168 8.78 -6.11 0.23
CA LYS A 168 8.96 -7.11 1.29
C LYS A 168 10.44 -7.32 1.60
N ASP A 169 11.25 -7.56 0.57
CA ASP A 169 12.68 -7.76 0.70
C ASP A 169 13.37 -6.54 1.31
N SER A 170 12.97 -5.33 0.87
CA SER A 170 13.43 -4.07 1.43
C SER A 170 13.09 -3.94 2.91
N ALA A 171 11.83 -4.23 3.30
CA ALA A 171 11.41 -4.16 4.69
C ALA A 171 12.18 -5.15 5.58
N HIS A 172 12.45 -6.37 5.11
CA HIS A 172 13.24 -7.36 5.83
C HIS A 172 14.73 -6.97 5.97
N THR A 173 15.26 -6.22 5.01
CA THR A 173 16.67 -5.81 4.94
C THR A 173 16.94 -4.37 5.42
N LEU A 174 15.93 -3.71 6.00
CA LEU A 174 16.05 -2.37 6.59
C LEU A 174 17.17 -2.28 7.65
#